data_AF-A0A0N4YT23-F1
#
_entry.id   AF-A0A0N4YT23-F1
#
_cell.length_a   1.000
_cell.length_b   1.000
_cell.length_c   1.000
_cell.angle_alpha   90.00
_cell.angle_beta   90.00
_cell.angle_gamma   90.00
#
_symmetry.space_group_name_H-M   'P 1'
#
loop_
_entity.id
_entity.type
_entity.pdbx_description
1 polymer ?
#
loop_
_entity_poly.entity_id
_entity_poly.type
_entity_poly.pdbx_seq_one_letter_code
_entity_poly.pdbx_strand_id
1 'polypeptide(L)' 'MVRCVSNAPPANQQPPEFDIVVVGGGIVGSATARQLKMEHPNLKICIIEKENKMCK' A
#
# COMPACT_ATOMS: atom_id res chain seq x y z
N MET A 1 2.58 -2.64 9.98
CA MET A 1 1.42 -1.77 9.72
C MET A 1 1.01 -1.92 8.26
N VAL A 2 -0.27 -2.10 8.01
CA VAL A 2 -0.86 -2.14 6.65
C VAL A 2 -1.20 -0.71 6.26
N ARG A 3 -0.59 -0.20 5.18
CA ARG A 3 -0.93 1.12 4.63
C ARG A 3 -1.51 0.93 3.23
N CYS A 4 -2.79 1.27 3.09
CA CYS A 4 -3.44 1.30 1.79
C CYS A 4 -3.02 2.57 1.05
N VAL A 5 -2.54 2.43 -0.18
CA VAL A 5 -2.22 3.58 -1.07
C VAL A 5 -3.46 4.02 -1.87
N SER A 6 -4.59 3.37 -1.63
CA SER A 6 -5.90 3.68 -2.21
C SER A 6 -6.92 3.84 -1.09
N ASN A 7 -7.86 4.79 -1.23
CA ASN A 7 -8.86 5.20 -0.24
C ASN A 7 -9.08 4.16 0.86
N ALA A 8 -8.52 4.44 2.04
CA ALA A 8 -8.65 3.55 3.18
C ALA A 8 -10.14 3.43 3.55
N PRO A 9 -10.73 2.22 3.56
CA PRO A 9 -12.08 2.05 4.06
C PRO A 9 -12.12 2.34 5.57
N PRO A 10 -13.21 2.92 6.10
CA PRO A 10 -13.41 3.05 7.54
C PRO A 10 -13.39 1.68 8.21
N ALA A 11 -12.91 1.63 9.46
CA ALA A 11 -12.42 0.46 10.19
C ALA A 11 -13.43 -0.67 10.51
N ASN A 12 -14.57 -0.79 9.80
CA ASN A 12 -15.66 -1.71 10.15
C ASN A 12 -16.19 -2.60 9.01
N GLN A 13 -15.44 -2.82 7.93
CA GLN A 13 -15.88 -3.71 6.85
C GLN A 13 -14.73 -4.60 6.35
N GLN A 14 -15.08 -5.80 5.89
CA GLN A 14 -14.29 -6.93 5.37
C GLN A 14 -12.84 -6.61 4.95
N PRO A 15 -11.87 -7.55 5.14
CA PRO A 15 -10.48 -7.30 4.79
C PRO A 15 -10.42 -6.72 3.37
N PRO A 16 -9.86 -5.50 3.20
CA PRO A 16 -9.90 -4.83 1.92
C PRO A 16 -9.33 -5.75 0.83
N GLU A 17 -10.11 -6.01 -0.20
CA GLU A 17 -9.60 -6.72 -1.38
C GLU A 17 -8.54 -5.84 -2.04
N PHE A 18 -7.33 -6.39 -2.13
CA PHE A 18 -6.22 -5.77 -2.85
C PHE A 18 -5.89 -6.63 -4.05
N ASP A 19 -5.61 -5.97 -5.16
CA ASP A 19 -5.11 -6.64 -6.36
C ASP A 19 -3.62 -6.95 -6.21
N ILE A 20 -2.89 -6.06 -5.52
CA ILE A 20 -1.44 -6.16 -5.34
C ILE A 20 -1.07 -5.80 -3.90
N VAL A 21 -0.22 -6.64 -3.30
CA VAL A 21 0.37 -6.40 -1.98
C VAL A 21 1.89 -6.30 -2.12
N VAL A 22 2.46 -5.17 -1.69
CA VAL A 22 3.89 -4.91 -1.61
C VAL A 22 4.35 -5.11 -0.17
N VAL A 23 5.30 -6.02 0.06
CA VAL A 23 5.85 -6.28 1.39
C VAL A 23 7.20 -5.57 1.53
N GLY A 24 7.27 -4.57 2.41
CA GLY A 24 8.39 -3.66 2.62
C GLY A 24 8.08 -2.24 2.14
N GLY A 25 8.04 -1.26 3.05
CA GLY A 25 7.70 0.14 2.75
C GLY A 25 8.89 1.08 2.59
N GLY A 26 10.12 0.54 2.58
CA GLY A 26 11.34 1.29 2.29
C GLY A 26 11.31 1.95 0.90
N ILE A 27 12.38 2.68 0.56
CA ILE A 27 12.42 3.52 -0.64
C ILE A 27 12.02 2.79 -1.92
N VAL A 28 12.46 1.55 -2.08
CA VAL A 28 12.14 0.71 -3.24
C VAL A 28 10.66 0.33 -3.24
N GLY A 29 10.13 -0.20 -2.13
CA GLY A 29 8.74 -0.66 -2.06
C GLY A 29 7.72 0.48 -2.24
N SER A 30 8.02 1.66 -1.69
CA SER A 30 7.21 2.86 -1.89
C SER A 30 7.28 3.38 -3.33
N ALA A 31 8.46 3.36 -3.97
CA ALA A 31 8.60 3.74 -5.37
C ALA A 31 7.86 2.78 -6.31
N THR A 32 7.97 1.47 -6.08
CA THR A 32 7.25 0.44 -6.83
C THR A 32 5.73 0.61 -6.71
N ALA A 33 5.21 0.77 -5.49
CA ALA A 33 3.78 0.98 -5.28
C ALA A 33 3.27 2.26 -5.95
N ARG A 34 4.06 3.35 -5.91
CA ARG A 34 3.73 4.61 -6.59
C ARG A 34 3.71 4.44 -8.11
N GLN A 35 4.71 3.78 -8.68
CA GLN A 35 4.77 3.54 -10.11
C GLN A 35 3.58 2.68 -10.58
N LEU A 36 3.28 1.59 -9.88
CA LEU A 36 2.11 0.75 -10.15
C LEU A 36 0.79 1.54 -10.05
N LYS A 37 0.69 2.47 -9.10
CA LYS A 37 -0.50 3.34 -8.98
C LYS A 37 -0.62 4.35 -10.13
N MET A 38 0.51 4.80 -10.68
CA MET A 38 0.52 5.73 -11.82
C MET A 38 0.19 5.02 -13.13
N GLU A 39 0.76 3.85 -13.37
CA GLU A 39 0.50 3.04 -14.57
C GLU A 39 -0.91 2.44 -14.56
N HIS A 40 -1.40 2.09 -13.37
CA HIS A 40 -2.70 1.45 -13.19
C HIS A 40 -3.49 2.11 -12.05
N PRO A 41 -4.13 3.27 -12.30
CA PRO A 41 -4.83 4.04 -11.27
C PRO A 41 -5.99 3.28 -10.61
N ASN A 42 -6.56 2.30 -11.30
CA ASN A 42 -7.68 1.50 -10.82
C ASN A 42 -7.27 0.38 -9.85
N LEU A 43 -5.99 0.00 -9.79
CA LEU A 43 -5.53 -1.07 -8.91
C LEU A 43 -5.56 -0.63 -7.44
N LYS A 44 -6.02 -1.55 -6.59
CA LYS A 44 -5.98 -1.44 -5.13
C LYS A 44 -4.68 -2.03 -4.63
N ILE A 45 -3.73 -1.15 -4.33
CA ILE A 45 -2.38 -1.51 -3.89
C ILE A 45 -2.26 -1.33 -2.38
N CYS A 46 -1.80 -2.36 -1.71
CA CYS A 46 -1.46 -2.37 -0.29
C CYS A 46 0.06 -2.40 -0.11
N ILE A 47 0.59 -1.59 0.80
CA ILE A 47 1.97 -1.73 1.28
C ILE A 47 1.94 -2.23 2.72
N ILE A 48 2.69 -3.29 3.00
CA ILE A 48 2.84 -3.85 4.35
C ILE A 48 4.27 -3.64 4.79
N GLU A 49 4.47 -2.93 5.90
CA GLU A 49 5.79 -2.71 6.47
C GLU A 49 5.84 -3.17 7.93
N LYS A 50 6.94 -3.82 8.32
CA LYS A 50 7.14 -4.29 9.70
C LYS A 50 7.27 -3.13 10.69
N GLU A 51 7.91 -2.04 10.28
CA GLU A 51 8.27 -0.91 11.16
C GLU A 51 7.34 0.31 11.00
N ASN A 52 7.21 1.10 12.07
CA ASN A 52 6.25 2.22 12.16
C ASN A 52 6.84 3.57 11.69
N LYS A 53 8.03 3.56 11.08
CA LYS A 53 8.77 4.76 10.64
C LYS A 53 9.13 4.64 9.17
N MET A 54 8.61 5.56 8.36
CA MET A 54 9.29 5.92 7.11
C MET A 54 10.61 6.60 7.47
N CYS A 55 11.64 6.37 6.66
CA CYS A 55 13.00 6.85 6.89
C CYS A 55 13.02 8.34 7.29
N LYS A 56 13.89 8.68 8.24
CA LYS A 56 14.37 10.07 8.40
C LYS A 56 15.16 10.48 7.17
#